data_AF-A0A3M0YYR7-F1
#
_entry.id   AF-A0A3M0YYR7-F1
#
_cell.length_a   1.000
_cell.length_b   1.000
_cell.length_c   1.000
_cell.angle_alpha   90.00
_cell.angle_beta   90.00
_cell.angle_gamma   90.00
#
_symmetry.space_group_name_H-M   'P 1'
#
loop_
_entity.id
_entity.type
_entity.pdbx_description
1 polymer ?
#
loop_
_entity_poly.entity_id
_entity_poly.type
_entity_poly.pdbx_seq_one_letter_code
_entity_poly.pdbx_strand_id
1 'polypeptide(L)' 'SWQLAVTLSQMPTRALAWTKELLNASANQTLEAQLHMEQELQTAAGQTHDYEEGVQAFLEKRKPVFKGE' A
#
# COMPACT_ATOMS: atom_id res chain seq x y z
N SER A 1 -20.40 1.57 -8.33
CA SER A 1 -20.65 2.88 -7.69
C SER A 1 -19.40 3.73 -7.86
N TRP A 2 -19.50 4.90 -8.49
CA TRP A 2 -18.34 5.80 -8.73
C TRP A 2 -17.61 6.22 -7.44
N GLN A 3 -18.33 6.24 -6.32
CA GLN A 3 -17.78 6.59 -5.01
C GLN A 3 -16.59 5.71 -4.60
N LEU A 4 -16.65 4.39 -4.86
CA LEU A 4 -15.55 3.49 -4.54
C LEU A 4 -14.29 3.81 -5.36
N ALA A 5 -14.45 4.07 -6.66
CA ALA A 5 -13.35 4.42 -7.53
C ALA A 5 -12.66 5.72 -7.09
N VAL A 6 -13.47 6.73 -6.70
CA VAL A 6 -12.95 8.00 -6.17
C VAL A 6 -12.17 7.77 -4.88
N THR A 7 -12.70 6.99 -3.94
CA THR A 7 -12.00 6.66 -2.70
C THR A 7 -10.65 5.98 -2.96
N LEU A 8 -10.63 4.95 -3.81
CA LEU A 8 -9.39 4.23 -4.12
C LEU A 8 -8.36 5.11 -4.85
N SER A 9 -8.80 6.03 -5.71
CA SER A 9 -7.88 6.95 -6.41
C SER A 9 -7.21 7.97 -5.48
N GLN A 10 -7.74 8.19 -4.29
CA GLN A 10 -7.21 9.12 -3.29
C GLN A 10 -6.35 8.42 -2.22
N MET A 11 -6.24 7.09 -2.28
CA MET A 11 -5.41 6.26 -1.40
C MET A 11 -4.01 6.07 -2.01
N PRO A 12 -3.03 5.51 -1.28
CA PRO A 12 -1.70 5.26 -1.83
C PRO A 12 -1.77 4.13 -2.87
N THR A 13 -1.91 4.50 -4.15
CA THR A 13 -2.28 3.56 -5.22
C THR A 13 -1.24 2.47 -5.45
N ARG A 14 0.04 2.76 -5.26
CA ARG A 14 1.13 1.76 -5.24
C ARG A 14 0.96 0.72 -4.14
N ALA A 15 0.71 1.16 -2.91
CA ALA A 15 0.49 0.25 -1.79
C ALA A 15 -0.77 -0.60 -1.97
N LEU A 16 -1.84 -0.04 -2.56
CA LEU A 16 -3.04 -0.80 -2.93
C LEU A 16 -2.74 -1.86 -3.99
N ALA A 17 -1.92 -1.55 -5.00
CA ALA A 17 -1.52 -2.51 -6.02
C ALA A 17 -0.73 -3.68 -5.42
N TRP A 18 0.26 -3.41 -4.57
CA TRP A 18 1.03 -4.45 -3.88
C TRP A 18 0.20 -5.26 -2.90
N THR A 19 -0.72 -4.63 -2.15
CA THR A 19 -1.67 -5.34 -1.29
C THR A 19 -2.51 -6.34 -2.11
N LYS A 20 -2.98 -5.92 -3.28
CA LYS A 20 -3.74 -6.79 -4.20
C LYS A 20 -2.87 -7.92 -4.76
N GLU A 21 -1.61 -7.63 -5.07
CA GLU A 21 -0.65 -8.62 -5.54
C GLU A 21 -0.43 -9.72 -4.49
N LEU A 22 -0.13 -9.34 -3.25
CA LEU A 22 0.02 -10.24 -2.10
C LEU A 22 -1.25 -11.07 -1.86
N LEU A 23 -2.41 -10.44 -1.91
CA LEU A 23 -3.69 -11.13 -1.72
C LEU A 23 -3.91 -12.20 -2.79
N ASN A 24 -3.67 -11.86 -4.07
CA ASN A 24 -3.84 -12.80 -5.18
C ASN A 24 -2.87 -13.98 -5.09
N ALA A 25 -1.66 -13.75 -4.60
CA ALA A 25 -0.62 -14.78 -4.50
C ALA A 25 -0.85 -15.72 -3.30
N SER A 26 -1.42 -15.22 -2.20
CA SER A 26 -1.63 -15.96 -0.94
C SER A 26 -2.40 -17.27 -1.07
N ALA A 27 -3.29 -17.40 -2.06
CA ALA A 27 -4.09 -18.62 -2.27
C ALA A 27 -3.26 -19.80 -2.81
N ASN A 28 -2.09 -19.53 -3.42
CA ASN A 28 -1.28 -20.52 -4.12
C ASN A 28 0.17 -20.61 -3.59
N GLN A 29 0.50 -19.86 -2.53
CA GLN A 29 1.83 -19.87 -1.91
C GLN A 29 1.83 -20.59 -0.55
N THR A 30 2.99 -21.13 -0.19
CA THR A 30 3.23 -21.53 1.20
C THR A 30 3.33 -20.28 2.07
N LEU A 31 3.07 -20.44 3.38
CA LEU A 31 3.20 -19.35 4.35
C LEU A 31 4.60 -18.69 4.29
N GLU A 32 5.66 -19.49 4.20
CA GLU A 32 7.04 -18.99 4.14
C GLU A 32 7.29 -18.14 2.89
N ALA A 33 6.84 -18.59 1.72
CA ALA A 33 7.00 -17.85 0.48
C ALA A 33 6.17 -16.54 0.49
N GLN A 34 4.97 -16.57 1.09
CA GLN A 34 4.13 -15.40 1.26
C GLN A 34 4.81 -14.36 2.17
N LEU A 35 5.34 -14.78 3.32
CA LEU A 35 6.04 -13.89 4.25
C LEU A 35 7.29 -13.24 3.62
N HIS A 36 8.01 -14.00 2.78
CA HIS A 36 9.14 -13.45 2.03
C HIS A 36 8.69 -12.35 1.05
N MET A 37 7.63 -12.60 0.29
CA MET A 37 7.07 -11.63 -0.64
C MET A 37 6.52 -10.39 0.08
N GLU A 38 5.85 -10.57 1.22
CA GLU A 38 5.39 -9.48 2.08
C GLU A 38 6.56 -8.62 2.56
N GLN A 39 7.68 -9.24 2.98
CA GLN A 39 8.88 -8.51 3.40
C GLN A 39 9.43 -7.63 2.28
N GLU A 40 9.53 -8.16 1.05
CA GLU A 40 10.02 -7.41 -0.11
C GLU A 40 9.13 -6.21 -0.43
N LEU A 41 7.82 -6.45 -0.55
CA LEU A 41 6.85 -5.40 -0.93
C LEU A 41 6.65 -4.38 0.19
N GLN A 42 6.70 -4.78 1.46
CA GLN A 42 6.66 -3.86 2.59
C GLN A 42 7.91 -2.98 2.66
N THR A 43 9.08 -3.54 2.35
CA THR A 43 10.35 -2.78 2.27
C THR A 43 10.29 -1.75 1.14
N ALA A 44 9.81 -2.16 -0.04
CA ALA A 44 9.61 -1.25 -1.17
C ALA A 44 8.58 -0.15 -0.81
N ALA A 45 7.49 -0.49 -0.13
CA ALA A 45 6.50 0.47 0.33
C ALA A 45 7.08 1.49 1.31
N GLY A 46 7.93 1.06 2.24
CA GLY A 46 8.61 1.96 3.18
C GLY A 46 9.53 3.01 2.52
N GLN A 47 9.90 2.81 1.24
CA GLN A 47 10.75 3.73 0.47
C GLN A 47 9.95 4.67 -0.45
N THR A 48 8.61 4.60 -0.43
CA THR A 48 7.75 5.45 -1.26
C THR A 48 7.51 6.81 -0.62
N HIS A 49 7.22 7.81 -1.47
CA HIS A 49 6.80 9.13 -1.00
C HIS A 49 5.50 9.04 -0.20
N ASP A 50 4.57 8.20 -0.63
CA ASP A 50 3.28 8.00 0.04
C ASP A 50 3.44 7.43 1.46
N TYR A 51 4.46 6.61 1.71
CA TYR A 51 4.78 6.16 3.06
C TYR A 51 5.25 7.32 3.94
N GLU A 52 6.22 8.10 3.46
CA GLU A 52 6.71 9.29 4.18
C GLU A 52 5.59 10.29 4.48
N GLU A 53 4.74 10.58 3.49
CA GLU A 53 3.59 11.46 3.62
C GLU A 53 2.56 10.91 4.61
N GLY A 54 2.28 9.60 4.59
CA GLY A 54 1.39 8.96 5.54
C GLY A 54 1.90 9.10 6.99
N VAL A 55 3.21 8.91 7.20
CA VAL A 55 3.85 9.08 8.51
C VAL A 55 3.82 10.54 8.95
N GLN A 56 4.22 11.48 8.08
CA GLN A 56 4.22 12.91 8.39
C GLN A 56 2.80 13.42 8.69
N ALA A 57 1.82 13.10 7.85
CA ALA A 57 0.43 13.50 8.05
C ALA A 57 -0.13 12.96 9.38
N PHE A 58 0.23 11.74 9.76
CA PHE A 58 -0.14 11.16 11.05
C PHE A 58 0.47 11.94 12.22
N LEU A 59 1.77 12.24 12.18
CA LEU A 59 2.46 13.01 13.21
C LEU A 59 1.90 14.44 13.34
N GLU A 60 1.58 15.07 12.21
CA GLU A 60 1.01 16.42 12.12
C GLU A 60 -0.51 16.47 12.36
N LYS A 61 -1.17 15.31 12.53
CA LYS A 61 -2.64 15.17 12.70
C LYS A 61 -3.46 15.81 11.58
N ARG A 62 -2.98 15.71 10.34
CA ARG A 62 -3.68 16.17 9.13
C ARG A 62 -4.04 14.98 8.23
N LYS A 63 -4.87 15.25 7.22
CA LYS A 63 -5.15 14.25 6.18
C LYS A 63 -3.94 14.13 5.25
N PRO A 64 -3.50 12.91 4.90
CA PRO A 64 -2.44 12.71 3.92
C PRO A 64 -2.94 13.03 2.50
N VAL A 65 -2.01 13.44 1.63
CA VAL A 65 -2.24 13.64 0.19
C VAL A 65 -1.31 12.71 -0.58
N PHE A 66 -1.84 11.54 -0.93
CA PHE A 66 -1.10 10.51 -1.67
C PHE A 66 -0.99 10.85 -3.16
N LYS A 67 0.13 10.45 -3.77
CA LYS A 67 0.46 10.63 -5.19
C LYS A 67 0.65 9.32 -5.94
N GLY A 68 0.78 8.20 -5.25
CA GLY A 68 1.04 6.90 -5.86
C GLY A 68 2.51 6.70 -6.27
N GLU A 69 3.45 7.36 -5.58
CA GLU A 69 4.89 7.34 -5.86
C GLU A 69 5.67 6.80 -4.67
#